data_AF-A0A183CTX7-F1
#
_entry.id   AF-A0A183CTX7-F1
#
_cell.length_a   1.000
_cell.length_b   1.000
_cell.length_c   1.000
_cell.angle_alpha   90.00
_cell.angle_beta   90.00
_cell.angle_gamma   90.00
#
_symmetry.space_group_name_H-M   'P 1'
#
loop_
_entity.id
_entity.type
_entity.pdbx_description
1 polymer ?
#
loop_
_entity_poly.entity_id
_entity_poly.type
_entity_poly.pdbx_seq_one_letter_code
_entity_poly.pdbx_strand_id
1 'polypeptide(L)'
;MNPSVSNAFASAAFRFGHTLINPQLERLDKALEPLPQGPLPLHEAFFAPERLLAEGGVDPLLRGLFATPLKMPMSDQLLNKELTEKLFHRAHNVSLDLAALNIQRGRDHGIPG
;
A
#
# COMPACT_ATOMS: atom_id res chain seq x y z
N MET A 1 -6.77 -28.81 -17.56
CA MET A 1 -6.79 -27.40 -17.10
C MET A 1 -5.38 -26.98 -16.75
N ASN A 2 -4.98 -25.73 -17.04
CA ASN A 2 -3.69 -25.19 -16.61
C ASN A 2 -3.90 -24.27 -15.39
N PRO A 3 -3.34 -24.60 -14.20
CA PRO A 3 -3.49 -23.81 -12.98
C PRO A 3 -2.46 -22.67 -12.83
N SER A 4 -1.62 -22.44 -13.84
CA SER A 4 -0.60 -21.39 -13.79
C SER A 4 -1.21 -19.99 -13.79
N VAL A 5 -0.57 -19.04 -13.10
CA VAL A 5 -0.96 -17.64 -13.12
C VAL A 5 -0.65 -17.03 -14.49
N SER A 6 -1.63 -16.36 -15.11
CA SER A 6 -1.40 -15.71 -16.39
C SER A 6 -0.53 -14.45 -16.24
N ASN A 7 0.26 -14.15 -17.26
CA ASN A 7 1.11 -12.96 -17.28
C ASN A 7 0.28 -11.68 -17.01
N ALA A 8 -0.86 -11.52 -17.69
CA ALA A 8 -1.75 -10.36 -17.52
C ALA A 8 -2.31 -10.23 -16.09
N PHE A 9 -2.60 -11.35 -15.42
CA PHE A 9 -3.07 -11.31 -14.03
C PHE A 9 -1.96 -10.82 -13.09
N ALA A 10 -0.76 -11.40 -13.19
CA ALA A 10 0.37 -11.08 -12.31
C ALA A 10 0.96 -9.68 -12.54
N SER A 11 1.04 -9.23 -13.80
CA SER A 11 1.72 -7.98 -14.15
C SER A 11 0.80 -6.76 -14.15
N ALA A 12 -0.52 -6.94 -14.33
CA ALA A 12 -1.47 -5.84 -14.48
C ALA A 12 -2.75 -6.01 -13.65
N ALA A 13 -3.61 -6.99 -13.98
CA ALA A 13 -4.99 -7.01 -13.49
C ALA A 13 -5.11 -7.08 -11.97
N PHE A 14 -4.30 -7.93 -11.31
CA PHE A 14 -4.36 -8.08 -9.87
C PHE A 14 -3.80 -6.87 -9.10
N ARG A 15 -3.19 -5.91 -9.79
CA ARG A 15 -2.75 -4.64 -9.19
C ARG A 15 -3.88 -3.65 -8.93
N PHE A 16 -5.14 -4.00 -9.26
CA PHE A 16 -6.31 -3.19 -8.88
C PHE A 16 -6.34 -2.90 -7.36
N GLY A 17 -5.79 -3.81 -6.54
CA GLY A 17 -5.68 -3.63 -5.09
C GLY A 17 -4.94 -2.37 -4.68
N HIS A 18 -4.04 -1.83 -5.50
CA HIS A 18 -3.37 -0.56 -5.23
C HIS A 18 -4.34 0.63 -5.13
N THR A 19 -5.54 0.53 -5.73
CA THR A 19 -6.57 1.58 -5.64
C THR A 19 -7.28 1.62 -4.29
N LEU A 20 -7.16 0.54 -3.50
CA LEU A 20 -7.82 0.33 -2.20
C LEU A 20 -6.92 0.69 -1.01
N ILE A 21 -5.66 1.03 -1.26
CA ILE A 21 -4.67 1.30 -0.22
C ILE A 21 -4.92 2.69 0.40
N ASN A 22 -5.05 2.71 1.72
CA ASN A 22 -5.13 3.94 2.51
C ASN A 22 -3.79 4.68 2.56
N PRO A 23 -3.78 6.03 2.63
CA PRO A 23 -2.55 6.81 2.73
C PRO A 23 -1.86 6.71 4.10
N GLN A 24 -2.55 6.14 5.10
CA GLN A 24 -2.04 5.96 6.45
C GLN A 24 -2.54 4.64 7.02
N LEU A 25 -1.77 4.09 7.96
CA LEU A 25 -2.12 2.91 8.73
C LEU A 25 -2.61 3.37 10.11
N GLU A 26 -3.88 3.08 10.42
CA GLU A 26 -4.40 3.32 11.75
C GLU A 26 -3.72 2.39 12.76
N ARG A 27 -3.45 2.91 13.96
CA ARG A 27 -2.83 2.17 15.06
C ARG A 27 -3.70 2.30 16.28
N LEU A 28 -4.29 1.19 16.70
CA LEU A 28 -5.31 1.19 17.76
C LEU A 28 -4.87 0.38 18.98
N ASP A 29 -5.25 0.84 20.17
CA ASP A 29 -5.05 0.09 21.40
C ASP A 29 -6.07 -1.05 21.56
N LYS A 30 -6.06 -1.71 22.73
CA LYS A 30 -6.96 -2.83 23.03
C LYS A 30 -8.44 -2.44 23.11
N ALA A 31 -8.75 -1.16 23.32
CA ALA A 31 -10.11 -0.63 23.32
C ALA A 31 -10.57 -0.15 21.93
N LEU A 32 -9.75 -0.37 20.88
CA LEU A 32 -9.94 0.16 19.52
C LEU A 32 -9.86 1.69 19.46
N GLU A 33 -9.17 2.31 20.42
CA GLU A 33 -8.95 3.75 20.43
C GLU A 33 -7.60 4.11 19.78
N PRO A 34 -7.47 5.29 19.14
CA PRO A 34 -6.22 5.72 18.54
C PRO A 34 -5.07 5.79 19.54
N LEU A 35 -3.90 5.27 19.17
CA LEU A 35 -2.69 5.44 19.97
C LEU A 35 -2.25 6.91 20.00
N PRO A 36 -1.57 7.39 21.06
CA PRO A 36 -1.07 8.76 21.16
C PRO A 36 -0.13 9.17 20.02
N GLN A 37 0.57 8.20 19.42
CA GLN A 37 1.45 8.43 18.26
C GLN A 37 0.67 8.73 16.96
N GLY A 38 -0.65 8.55 16.95
CA GLY A 38 -1.53 8.77 15.81
C GLY A 38 -1.43 7.68 14.72
N PRO A 39 -2.02 7.89 13.54
CA PRO A 39 -1.83 7.01 12.39
C PRO A 39 -0.41 7.12 11.82
N LEU A 40 0.08 6.06 11.19
CA LEU A 40 1.39 6.01 10.54
C LEU A 40 1.24 6.31 9.04
N PRO A 41 1.87 7.38 8.49
CA PRO A 41 1.89 7.61 7.05
C PRO A 41 2.47 6.42 6.28
N LEU A 42 1.89 6.06 5.14
CA LEU A 42 2.26 4.84 4.42
C LEU A 42 3.73 4.85 3.95
N HIS A 43 4.24 5.99 3.46
CA HIS A 43 5.64 6.11 3.06
C HIS A 43 6.65 5.86 4.19
N GLU A 44 6.23 6.09 5.44
CA GLU A 44 7.03 5.86 6.66
C GLU A 44 6.99 4.41 7.14
N ALA A 45 6.04 3.61 6.64
CA ALA A 45 5.84 2.21 6.98
C ALA A 45 6.60 1.23 6.08
N PHE A 46 6.96 1.63 4.85
CA PHE A 46 7.73 0.78 3.96
C PHE A 46 9.14 0.53 4.52
N PHE A 47 9.53 -0.75 4.56
CA PHE A 47 10.85 -1.18 5.04
C PHE A 47 11.20 -0.66 6.46
N ALA A 48 10.20 -0.62 7.34
CA ALA A 48 10.28 -0.05 8.68
C ALA A 48 10.16 -1.09 9.82
N PRO A 49 10.92 -2.22 9.82
CA PRO A 49 10.74 -3.27 10.82
C PRO A 49 11.02 -2.79 12.26
N GLU A 50 11.85 -1.76 12.44
CA GLU A 50 12.13 -1.14 13.73
C GLU A 50 10.87 -0.57 14.40
N ARG A 51 9.88 -0.15 13.62
CA ARG A 51 8.59 0.32 14.16
C ARG A 51 7.83 -0.79 14.86
N LEU A 52 7.90 -2.03 14.39
CA LEU A 52 7.28 -3.16 15.08
C LEU A 52 7.91 -3.41 16.45
N LEU A 53 9.23 -3.23 16.55
CA LEU A 53 9.96 -3.43 17.81
C LEU A 53 9.72 -2.29 18.81
N ALA A 54 9.65 -1.06 18.31
CA ALA A 54 9.57 0.15 19.14
C ALA A 54 8.14 0.65 19.42
N GLU A 55 7.16 0.29 18.59
CA GLU A 55 5.81 0.91 18.59
C GLU A 55 4.68 -0.07 18.95
N GLY A 56 4.98 -1.08 19.76
CA GLY A 56 3.96 -1.96 20.35
C GLY A 56 3.63 -3.23 19.55
N GLY A 57 4.52 -3.66 18.65
CA GLY A 57 4.36 -4.91 17.91
C GLY A 57 3.38 -4.79 16.74
N VAL A 58 2.85 -5.94 16.31
CA VAL A 58 1.88 -6.02 15.19
C VAL A 58 0.44 -5.70 15.62
N ASP A 59 0.15 -5.84 16.91
CA ASP A 59 -1.18 -5.72 17.50
C ASP A 59 -1.91 -4.41 17.12
N PRO A 60 -1.30 -3.22 17.25
CA PRO A 60 -1.98 -1.98 16.91
C PRO A 60 -2.35 -1.86 15.43
N LEU A 61 -1.47 -2.36 14.55
CA LEU A 61 -1.69 -2.35 13.10
C LEU A 61 -2.77 -3.36 12.69
N LEU A 62 -2.83 -4.53 13.32
CA LEU A 62 -3.89 -5.52 13.06
C LEU A 62 -5.26 -5.01 13.47
N ARG A 63 -5.36 -4.30 14.60
CA ARG A 63 -6.61 -3.65 15.02
C ARG A 63 -7.01 -2.54 14.04
N GLY A 64 -6.05 -1.72 13.59
CA GLY A 64 -6.28 -0.73 12.54
C GLY A 64 -6.78 -1.37 11.24
N LEU A 65 -6.12 -2.43 10.77
CA LEU A 65 -6.54 -3.18 9.58
C LEU A 65 -7.99 -3.69 9.68
N PHE A 66 -8.41 -4.14 10.86
CA PHE A 66 -9.77 -4.63 11.10
C PHE A 66 -10.80 -3.49 11.17
N ALA A 67 -10.47 -2.40 11.85
CA ALA A 67 -11.41 -1.32 12.15
C ALA A 67 -11.49 -0.24 11.06
N THR A 68 -10.53 -0.18 10.14
CA THR A 68 -10.45 0.86 9.11
C THR A 68 -11.01 0.37 7.78
N PRO A 69 -11.99 1.08 7.19
CA PRO A 69 -12.45 0.80 5.83
C PRO A 69 -11.31 0.93 4.80
N LEU A 70 -11.39 0.16 3.73
CA LEU A 70 -10.51 0.33 2.57
C LEU A 70 -10.75 1.71 1.93
N LYS A 71 -9.72 2.25 1.28
CA LYS A 71 -9.88 3.46 0.47
C LYS A 71 -10.91 3.17 -0.62
N MET A 72 -11.90 4.05 -0.77
CA MET A 72 -12.82 4.02 -1.90
C MET A 72 -12.07 4.44 -3.19
N PRO A 73 -12.08 3.64 -4.27
CA PRO A 73 -11.55 4.06 -5.56
C PRO A 73 -12.45 5.15 -6.16
N MET A 74 -11.91 6.35 -6.30
CA MET A 74 -12.58 7.48 -6.96
C MET A 74 -11.96 7.68 -8.34
N SER A 75 -12.76 8.05 -9.34
CA SER A 75 -12.30 8.20 -10.72
C SER A 75 -11.26 9.31 -10.90
N ASP A 76 -11.32 10.35 -10.09
CA ASP A 76 -10.37 11.46 -10.01
C ASP A 76 -9.16 11.17 -9.11
N GLN A 77 -9.19 10.07 -8.33
CA GLN A 77 -8.14 9.71 -7.39
C GLN A 77 -8.04 8.18 -7.20
N LEU A 78 -7.64 7.46 -8.25
CA LEU A 78 -7.48 6.00 -8.19
C LEU A 78 -6.41 5.60 -7.17
N LEU A 79 -5.21 6.18 -7.25
CA LEU A 79 -4.13 5.99 -6.29
C LEU A 79 -3.91 7.28 -5.48
N ASN A 80 -3.54 7.12 -4.21
CA ASN A 80 -3.22 8.24 -3.33
C ASN A 80 -1.74 8.66 -3.48
N LYS A 81 -1.40 9.87 -3.02
CA LYS A 81 -0.05 10.47 -3.18
C LYS A 81 1.06 9.70 -2.48
N GLU A 82 0.76 8.88 -1.48
CA GLU A 82 1.76 8.03 -0.83
C GLU A 82 2.29 6.95 -1.80
N LEU A 83 1.48 6.58 -2.79
CA LEU A 83 1.84 5.62 -3.82
C LEU A 83 2.37 6.27 -5.10
N THR A 84 1.99 7.51 -5.43
CA THR A 84 2.43 8.18 -6.68
C THR A 84 3.63 9.12 -6.46
N GLU A 85 3.79 9.70 -5.27
CA GLU A 85 4.82 10.72 -5.02
C GLU A 85 5.86 10.32 -3.97
N LYS A 86 5.55 9.30 -3.15
CA LYS A 86 6.35 8.94 -1.97
C LYS A 86 6.64 7.46 -1.87
N LEU A 87 6.40 6.68 -2.93
CA LEU A 87 6.60 5.25 -2.87
C LEU A 87 8.06 4.94 -2.54
N PHE A 88 8.25 4.16 -1.47
CA PHE A 88 9.56 3.74 -0.97
C PHE A 88 10.54 4.88 -0.67
N HIS A 89 10.03 6.02 -0.20
CA HIS A 89 10.82 7.20 0.18
C HIS A 89 12.01 6.87 1.12
N ARG A 90 11.83 5.91 2.04
CA ARG A 90 12.88 5.49 2.98
C ARG A 90 14.01 4.66 2.35
N ALA A 91 13.76 4.03 1.20
CA ALA A 91 14.68 3.09 0.57
C ALA A 91 15.34 3.62 -0.71
N HIS A 92 14.86 4.74 -1.26
CA HIS A 92 15.38 5.33 -2.49
C HIS A 92 15.68 6.82 -2.31
N ASN A 93 16.75 7.30 -2.95
CA ASN A 93 17.09 8.73 -2.97
C ASN A 93 16.02 9.59 -3.64
N VAL A 94 15.25 9.00 -4.55
CA VAL A 94 14.12 9.64 -5.23
C VAL A 94 12.92 8.73 -5.05
N SER A 95 11.82 9.29 -4.54
CA SER A 95 10.56 8.59 -4.41
C SER A 95 10.07 8.08 -5.76
N LEU A 96 9.42 6.92 -5.76
CA LEU A 96 8.87 6.32 -6.97
C LEU A 96 7.38 6.63 -7.12
N ASP A 97 6.86 6.36 -8.33
CA ASP A 97 5.43 6.42 -8.66
C ASP A 97 4.93 5.01 -9.02
N LEU A 98 4.06 4.45 -8.18
CA LEU A 98 3.49 3.11 -8.38
C LEU A 98 2.59 3.02 -9.62
N ALA A 99 1.86 4.08 -9.96
CA ALA A 99 1.04 4.10 -11.17
C ALA A 99 1.92 4.04 -12.42
N ALA A 100 2.97 4.88 -12.47
CA ALA A 100 3.94 4.85 -13.56
C ALA A 100 4.65 3.49 -13.67
N LEU A 101 5.03 2.90 -12.53
CA LEU A 101 5.62 1.54 -12.48
C LEU A 101 4.66 0.46 -13.00
N ASN A 102 3.36 0.56 -12.70
CA ASN A 102 2.37 -0.40 -13.20
C ASN A 102 2.23 -0.31 -14.73
N ILE A 103 2.15 0.91 -15.27
CA ILE A 103 2.09 1.14 -16.73
C ILE A 103 3.36 0.62 -17.40
N GLN A 104 4.52 0.99 -16.86
CA GLN A 104 5.81 0.59 -17.43
C GLN A 104 5.99 -0.93 -17.38
N ARG A 105 5.54 -1.59 -16.29
CA ARG A 105 5.59 -3.05 -16.17
C ARG A 105 4.65 -3.75 -17.15
N GLY A 106 3.47 -3.18 -17.41
CA GLY A 106 2.57 -3.69 -18.45
C GLY A 106 3.22 -3.70 -19.83
N ARG A 107 3.94 -2.64 -20.19
CA ARG A 107 4.72 -2.55 -21.44
C ARG A 107 5.86 -3.55 -21.48
N ASP A 108 6.64 -3.63 -20.41
CA ASP A 108 7.76 -4.57 -20.25
C ASP A 108 7.31 -6.04 -20.42
N HIS A 109 6.10 -6.36 -19.96
CA HIS A 109 5.51 -7.71 -20.07
C HIS A 109 4.71 -7.94 -21.37
N GLY A 110 4.66 -6.96 -22.29
CA GLY A 110 3.95 -7.09 -23.56
C GLY A 110 2.45 -7.33 -23.40
N ILE A 111 1.82 -6.74 -22.37
CA ILE A 111 0.37 -6.90 -22.15
C ILE A 111 -0.39 -6.10 -23.24
N PRO A 112 -1.30 -6.74 -24.00
CA PRO A 112 -2.12 -6.04 -24.98
C PRO A 112 -2.97 -4.94 -24.32
N GLY A 113 -3.11 -3.80 -25.02
CA GLY A 113 -3.95 -2.68 -24.62
C GLY A 113 -5.36 -2.76 -25.14
#